data_AF-A0A399EIB3-F1
#
_entry.id   AF-A0A399EIB3-F1
#
_cell.length_a   1.000
_cell.length_b   1.000
_cell.length_c   1.000
_cell.angle_alpha   90.00
_cell.angle_beta   90.00
_cell.angle_gamma   90.00
#
_symmetry.space_group_name_H-M   'P 1'
#
loop_
_entity.id
_entity.type
_entity.pdbx_description
1 polymer ?
#
loop_
_entity_poly.entity_id
_entity_poly.type
_entity_poly.pdbx_seq_one_letter_code
_entity_poly.pdbx_strand_id
1 'polypeptide(L)' 'MQEQNLRLVGVVLGPTSVGIFQGKNGFFVLPVGRNFPESEVLLKTLTAREALLVLGSESLTLELVSP' A
#
# COMPACT_ATOMS: atom_id res chain seq x y z
N MET A 1 -3.77 -11.66 -7.47
CA MET A 1 -3.71 -10.17 -7.45
C MET A 1 -2.96 -9.62 -8.67
N GLN A 2 -3.61 -8.86 -9.56
CA GLN A 2 -2.94 -8.20 -10.71
C GLN A 2 -3.25 -6.70 -10.70
N GLU A 3 -2.74 -6.02 -9.66
CA GLU A 3 -2.81 -4.56 -9.57
C GLU A 3 -1.70 -3.93 -10.42
N GLN A 4 -1.71 -4.16 -11.74
CA GLN A 4 -0.66 -3.74 -12.69
C GLN A 4 -0.39 -2.21 -12.73
N ASN A 5 -1.16 -1.43 -11.96
CA ASN A 5 -1.04 0.02 -11.89
C ASN A 5 -1.00 0.55 -10.44
N LEU A 6 -0.84 -0.33 -9.45
CA LEU A 6 -0.65 0.09 -8.07
C LEU A 6 0.85 0.20 -7.77
N ARG A 7 1.28 1.37 -7.30
CA ARG A 7 2.68 1.62 -6.92
C ARG A 7 2.74 2.26 -5.55
N LEU A 8 3.66 1.80 -4.70
CA LEU A 8 4.05 2.51 -3.50
C LEU A 8 5.01 3.63 -3.91
N VAL A 9 4.59 4.89 -3.77
CA VAL A 9 5.37 6.06 -4.22
C VAL A 9 5.90 6.90 -3.07
N GLY A 10 5.46 6.62 -1.84
CA GLY A 10 5.96 7.30 -0.65
C GLY A 10 5.54 6.60 0.62
N VAL A 11 6.29 6.84 1.69
CA VAL A 11 6.03 6.31 3.02
C VAL A 11 6.28 7.42 4.03
N VAL A 12 5.37 7.56 4.99
CA VAL A 12 5.59 8.39 6.19
C VAL A 12 5.46 7.49 7.42
N LEU A 13 6.55 7.36 8.17
CA LEU A 13 6.61 6.54 9.38
C LEU A 13 6.34 7.39 10.62
N GLY A 14 5.55 6.86 11.55
CA GLY A 14 5.19 7.53 12.80
C GLY A 14 4.36 6.63 13.71
N PRO A 15 3.69 7.19 14.74
CA PRO A 15 2.80 6.41 15.62
C PRO A 15 1.68 5.71 14.84
N THR A 16 1.29 6.27 13.71
CA THR A 16 0.48 5.62 12.68
C THR A 16 1.17 5.82 11.35
N SER A 17 1.85 4.79 10.88
CA SER A 17 2.52 4.82 9.57
C SER A 17 1.50 4.85 8.44
N VAL A 18 1.77 5.64 7.41
CA VAL A 18 0.93 5.79 6.22
C VAL A 18 1.73 5.55 4.94
N GLY A 19 1.13 4.80 4.00
CA GLY A 19 1.66 4.61 2.65
C GLY A 19 0.98 5.55 1.67
N ILE A 20 1.75 6.07 0.71
CA ILE A 20 1.25 6.88 -0.40
C ILE A 20 1.28 5.99 -1.64
N PHE A 21 0.12 5.78 -2.23
CA PHE A 21 -0.07 4.86 -3.34
C PHE A 21 -0.51 5.63 -4.57
N GLN A 22 0.04 5.26 -5.72
CA GLN A 22 -0.48 5.65 -7.02
C GLN A 22 -1.30 4.50 -7.58
N GLY A 23 -2.59 4.72 -7.79
CA GLY A 23 -3.49 3.81 -8.48
C GLY A 23 -3.98 4.39 -9.80
N LYS A 24 -4.98 3.76 -10.41
CA LYS A 24 -5.56 4.19 -11.69
C LYS A 24 -6.19 5.59 -11.65
N ASN A 25 -6.76 5.96 -10.50
CA ASN A 25 -7.52 7.21 -10.33
C ASN A 25 -6.68 8.33 -9.68
N GLY A 26 -5.35 8.19 -9.65
CA GLY A 26 -4.44 9.15 -9.03
C GLY A 26 -3.80 8.61 -7.75
N PHE A 27 -3.58 9.50 -6.79
CA PHE A 27 -2.87 9.19 -5.55
C PHE A 27 -3.82 9.10 -4.36
N PHE A 28 -3.55 8.19 -3.44
CA PHE A 28 -4.24 8.11 -2.16
C PHE A 28 -3.28 7.76 -1.03
N VAL A 29 -3.64 8.17 0.18
CA VAL A 29 -2.88 7.91 1.40
C VAL A 29 -3.66 6.90 2.22
N LEU A 30 -2.98 5.84 2.67
CA LEU A 30 -3.61 4.78 3.44
C LEU A 30 -2.81 4.48 4.71
N PRO A 31 -3.44 4.54 5.90
CA PRO A 31 -2.84 4.09 7.14
C PRO A 31 -2.69 2.56 7.19
N VAL A 32 -1.64 2.08 7.85
CA VAL A 32 -1.50 0.66 8.16
C VAL A 32 -2.72 0.17 8.95
N GLY A 33 -3.20 -1.03 8.62
CA GLY A 33 -4.37 -1.65 9.22
C GLY A 33 -5.70 -1.24 8.57
N ARG A 34 -5.68 -0.50 7.46
CA ARG A 34 -6.88 -0.12 6.71
C ARG A 34 -6.94 -0.80 5.36
N ASN A 35 -8.17 -1.02 4.89
CA ASN A 35 -8.43 -1.53 3.55
C ASN A 35 -8.32 -0.44 2.50
N PHE A 36 -7.94 -0.84 1.30
CA PHE A 36 -7.90 0.03 0.13
C PHE A 36 -9.30 0.57 -0.20
N PRO A 37 -9.40 1.77 -0.79
CA PRO A 37 -10.68 2.29 -1.26
C PRO A 37 -11.36 1.27 -2.18
N GLU A 38 -12.65 0.99 -1.93
CA GLU A 38 -13.48 0.12 -2.77
C GLU A 38 -12.94 -1.32 -2.93
N SER A 39 -12.08 -1.77 -2.01
CA SER A 39 -11.41 -3.07 -2.08
C SER A 39 -11.25 -3.70 -0.69
N GLU A 40 -11.24 -5.02 -0.63
CA GLU A 40 -10.97 -5.77 0.61
C GLU A 40 -9.46 -5.89 0.91
N VAL A 41 -8.60 -5.42 0.02
CA VAL A 41 -7.14 -5.47 0.20
C VAL A 41 -6.73 -4.67 1.43
N LEU A 42 -6.09 -5.32 2.39
CA LEU A 42 -5.59 -4.73 3.64
C LEU A 42 -4.14 -4.30 3.48
N LEU A 43 -3.81 -3.07 3.87
CA LEU A 43 -2.43 -2.68 4.14
C LEU A 43 -2.01 -3.25 5.49
N LYS A 44 -1.30 -4.39 5.48
CA LYS A 44 -0.98 -5.16 6.68
C LYS A 44 0.22 -4.58 7.43
N THR A 45 1.29 -4.27 6.73
CA THR A 45 2.50 -3.67 7.30
C THR A 45 3.11 -2.64 6.36
N LEU A 46 3.92 -1.74 6.91
CA LEU A 46 4.66 -0.74 6.16
C LEU A 46 6.04 -0.54 6.78
N THR A 47 7.07 -0.54 5.94
CA THR A 47 8.45 -0.20 6.30
C THR A 47 8.90 1.02 5.52
N ALA A 48 10.12 1.49 5.75
CA ALA A 48 10.71 2.57 4.95
C ALA A 48 10.85 2.23 3.46
N ARG A 49 10.73 0.96 3.06
CA ARG A 49 11.02 0.49 1.70
C ARG A 49 9.89 -0.30 1.05
N GLU A 50 8.94 -0.81 1.81
CA GLU A 50 7.92 -1.71 1.27
C GLU A 50 6.60 -1.66 2.06
N ALA A 51 5.52 -2.05 1.38
CA ALA A 51 4.20 -2.27 1.92
C ALA A 51 3.78 -3.73 1.71
N LEU A 52 3.27 -4.38 2.76
CA LEU A 52 2.65 -5.70 2.63
C LEU A 52 1.14 -5.55 2.50
N LEU A 53 0.60 -6.04 1.40
CA LEU A 53 -0.83 -6.10 1.12
C LEU A 53 -1.35 -7.52 1.31
N VAL A 54 -2.55 -7.67 1.85
CA VAL A 54 -3.19 -8.98 2.09
C VAL A 54 -4.63 -8.96 1.59
N LEU A 55 -5.04 -10.03 0.91
CA LEU A 55 -6.43 -10.31 0.52
C LEU A 55 -6.75 -11.77 0.83
N GLY A 56 -7.49 -12.02 1.92
CA GLY A 56 -7.73 -13.37 2.41
C GLY A 56 -6.43 -14.08 2.75
N SER A 57 -6.07 -15.11 1.97
CA SER A 57 -4.82 -15.85 2.11
C SER A 57 -3.73 -15.42 1.12
N GLU A 58 -4.04 -14.52 0.17
CA GLU A 58 -3.05 -13.97 -0.76
C GLU A 58 -2.32 -12.79 -0.12
N SER A 59 -1.04 -12.62 -0.47
CA SER A 59 -0.27 -11.45 -0.10
C SER A 59 0.56 -10.93 -1.28
N LEU A 60 0.82 -9.63 -1.26
CA LEU A 60 1.61 -8.92 -2.26
C LEU A 60 2.50 -7.90 -1.54
N THR A 61 3.80 -7.95 -1.79
CA THR A 61 4.73 -6.91 -1.35
C THR A 61 4.91 -5.88 -2.45
N LEU A 62 4.67 -4.61 -2.13
CA LEU A 62 5.01 -3.50 -3.01
C LEU A 62 6.27 -2.82 -2.49
N GLU A 63 7.31 -2.79 -3.31
CA GLU A 63 8.49 -1.99 -3.04
C GLU A 63 8.23 -0.51 -3.36
N LEU A 64 8.82 0.36 -2.55
CA LEU A 64 8.82 1.79 -2.80
C LEU A 64 9.53 2.04 -4.12
N VAL A 65 8.84 2.71 -5.04
CA VAL A 65 9.43 3.12 -6.30
C VAL A 65 10.64 3.99 -5.99
N SER A 66 11.82 3.49 -6.33
CA SER A 66 13.03 4.30 -6.25
C SER A 66 12.95 5.41 -7.30
N PRO A 67 13.36 6.65 -6.97
CA PRO A 67 13.56 7.67 -7.99
C PRO A 67 14.60 7.23 -9.03
#